data_AF-A0A1D7YNL6-F1
#
_entry.id   AF-A0A1D7YNL6-F1
#
_cell.length_a   1.000
_cell.length_b   1.000
_cell.length_c   1.000
_cell.angle_alpha   90.00
_cell.angle_beta   90.00
_cell.angle_gamma   90.00
#
_symmetry.space_group_name_H-M   'P 1'
#
loop_
_entity.id
_entity.type
_entity.pdbx_description
1 polymer ?
#
loop_
_entity_poly.entity_id
_entity_poly.type
_entity_poly.pdbx_seq_one_letter_code
_entity_poly.pdbx_strand_id
1 'polypeptide(L)'
;MVVFAAFHSYWALGGTIGLPPGESLVDNKPLFVIDLIAIPMNLGGAALALALVQRWGLFFPRRLVLFGAWGCALLMVGHAAPSMVDLVVFLTGQRGKPLTGEDRFSVLVYEPYWMLGGLLFTVMALAFQRRTRQPAAAREGSE
;
A
#
# COMPACT_ATOMS: atom_id res chain seq x y z
N MET A 1 0.96 6.52 1.38
CA MET A 1 1.93 6.11 2.41
C MET A 1 2.27 7.25 3.38
N VAL A 2 3.12 8.23 3.05
CA VAL A 2 3.49 9.29 4.03
C VAL A 2 2.29 10.11 4.52
N VAL A 3 1.41 10.54 3.60
CA VAL A 3 0.17 11.26 3.95
C VAL A 3 -0.71 10.41 4.88
N PHE A 4 -0.86 9.11 4.60
CA PHE A 4 -1.61 8.20 5.45
C PHE A 4 -0.98 8.06 6.84
N ALA A 5 0.34 7.90 6.93
CA ALA A 5 1.04 7.88 8.22
C ALA A 5 0.79 9.17 9.02
N ALA A 6 0.70 10.33 8.35
CA ALA A 6 0.38 11.60 8.99
C ALA A 6 -1.05 11.63 9.52
N PHE A 7 -2.05 11.15 8.75
CA PHE A 7 -3.43 11.03 9.22
C PHE A 7 -3.55 10.08 10.43
N HIS A 8 -2.93 8.90 10.37
CA HIS A 8 -2.89 7.98 11.50
C HIS A 8 -2.21 8.61 12.72
N SER A 9 -1.08 9.30 12.54
CA SER A 9 -0.42 10.01 13.64
C SER A 9 -1.31 11.10 14.24
N TYR A 10 -2.08 11.81 13.41
CA TYR A 10 -3.04 12.82 13.85
C TYR A 10 -4.19 12.21 14.65
N TRP A 11 -4.75 11.08 14.20
CA TRP A 11 -5.80 10.35 14.93
C TRP A 11 -5.28 9.75 16.24
N ALA A 12 -4.06 9.23 16.25
CA ALA A 12 -3.39 8.76 17.46
C ALA A 12 -3.18 9.86 18.52
N LEU A 13 -3.12 11.13 18.09
CA LEU A 13 -3.03 12.30 18.96
C LEU A 13 -4.41 12.87 19.37
N GLY A 14 -5.51 12.18 19.05
CA GLY A 14 -6.88 12.59 19.40
C GLY A 14 -7.58 13.44 18.33
N GLY A 15 -6.98 13.56 17.14
CA GLY A 15 -7.63 14.19 16.00
C GLY A 15 -8.83 13.41 15.47
N THR A 16 -9.83 14.11 14.91
CA THR A 16 -11.08 13.48 14.43
C THR A 16 -11.46 13.81 12.99
N ILE A 17 -10.63 14.57 12.28
CA ILE A 17 -10.85 14.91 10.86
C ILE A 17 -10.94 13.63 10.03
N GLY A 18 -12.03 13.48 9.28
CA GLY A 18 -12.26 12.33 8.39
C GLY A 18 -12.86 11.11 9.08
N LEU A 19 -13.07 11.14 10.40
CA LEU A 19 -13.82 10.12 11.12
C LEU A 19 -15.33 10.42 11.11
N PRO A 20 -16.18 9.40 11.30
CA PRO A 20 -17.61 9.62 11.53
C PRO A 20 -17.87 10.58 12.71
N PRO A 21 -18.95 11.38 12.65
CA PRO A 21 -19.25 12.33 13.72
C PRO A 21 -19.37 11.65 15.09
N GLY A 22 -18.61 12.16 16.08
CA GLY A 22 -18.60 11.63 17.44
C GLY A 22 -17.65 10.44 17.65
N GLU A 23 -16.93 9.99 16.61
CA GLU A 23 -15.91 8.95 16.75
C GLU A 23 -14.52 9.52 17.06
N SER A 24 -13.80 8.76 17.88
CA SER A 24 -12.42 9.02 18.30
C SER A 24 -11.71 7.68 18.35
N LEU A 25 -10.54 7.58 17.72
CA LEU A 25 -9.77 6.34 17.75
C LEU A 25 -9.23 6.07 19.15
N VAL A 26 -8.86 7.09 19.91
CA VAL A 26 -8.31 6.94 21.27
C VAL A 26 -9.30 6.26 22.21
N ASP A 27 -10.60 6.50 22.00
CA ASP A 27 -11.68 5.89 22.79
C ASP A 27 -12.05 4.48 22.32
N ASN A 28 -11.64 4.09 21.11
CA ASN A 28 -11.88 2.78 20.51
C ASN A 28 -10.58 1.95 20.46
N LYS A 29 -10.28 1.23 21.55
CA LYS A 29 -9.02 0.48 21.71
C LYS A 29 -8.64 -0.43 20.52
N PRO A 30 -9.53 -1.26 19.95
CA PRO A 30 -9.20 -2.04 18.75
C PRO A 30 -8.75 -1.19 17.56
N LEU A 31 -9.48 -0.12 17.24
CA LEU A 31 -9.14 0.77 16.12
C LEU A 31 -7.85 1.54 16.41
N PHE A 32 -7.64 1.97 17.66
CA PHE A 32 -6.40 2.63 18.07
C PHE A 32 -5.16 1.76 17.83
N VAL A 33 -5.23 0.47 18.16
CA VAL A 33 -4.11 -0.46 17.96
C VAL A 33 -3.81 -0.65 16.47
N ILE A 34 -4.85 -0.79 15.64
CA ILE A 34 -4.72 -0.90 14.18
C ILE A 34 -4.06 0.38 13.62
N ASP A 35 -4.50 1.54 14.08
CA ASP A 35 -3.99 2.85 13.67
C ASP A 35 -2.51 3.04 14.05
N LEU A 36 -2.15 2.65 15.27
CA LEU A 36 -0.76 2.72 15.73
C LEU A 36 0.16 1.79 14.93
N ILE A 37 -0.33 0.62 14.49
CA ILE A 37 0.40 -0.28 13.59
C ILE A 37 0.48 0.29 12.17
N ALA A 38 -0.55 1.00 11.73
CA ALA A 38 -0.59 1.60 10.40
C ALA A 38 0.50 2.66 10.19
N ILE A 39 0.92 3.38 11.24
CA ILE A 39 1.99 4.39 11.16
C ILE A 39 3.32 3.79 10.67
N PRO A 40 3.98 2.87 11.42
CA PRO A 40 5.24 2.28 10.98
C PRO A 40 5.09 1.45 9.71
N MET A 41 3.92 0.84 9.48
CA MET A 41 3.65 0.11 8.24
C MET A 41 3.67 1.05 7.02
N ASN A 42 3.01 2.20 7.09
CA ASN A 42 3.01 3.20 6.02
C ASN A 42 4.41 3.81 5.81
N LEU A 43 5.13 4.12 6.89
CA LEU A 43 6.48 4.67 6.79
C LEU A 43 7.46 3.63 6.21
N GLY A 44 7.36 2.38 6.64
CA GLY A 44 8.14 1.27 6.10
C GLY A 44 7.84 1.04 4.61
N GLY A 45 6.57 1.06 4.22
CA GLY A 45 6.17 0.99 2.80
C GLY A 45 6.72 2.17 1.98
N ALA A 46 6.69 3.39 2.51
CA ALA A 46 7.28 4.55 1.85
C ALA A 46 8.81 4.42 1.69
N ALA A 47 9.50 4.00 2.75
CA ALA A 47 10.95 3.77 2.72
C ALA A 47 11.32 2.67 1.72
N LEU A 48 10.56 1.58 1.68
CA LEU A 48 10.75 0.50 0.73
C LEU A 48 10.52 0.95 -0.72
N ALA A 49 9.45 1.71 -0.97
CA ALA A 49 9.21 2.28 -2.29
C ALA A 49 10.38 3.18 -2.73
N LEU A 50 10.91 3.99 -1.81
CA LEU A 50 12.08 4.82 -2.08
C LEU A 50 13.34 3.97 -2.33
N ALA A 51 13.54 2.88 -1.57
CA ALA A 51 14.65 1.95 -1.76
C ALA A 51 14.66 1.32 -3.16
N LEU A 52 13.49 0.98 -3.70
CA LEU A 52 13.37 0.38 -5.03
C LEU A 52 13.85 1.31 -6.16
N VAL A 53 13.84 2.63 -5.96
CA VAL A 53 14.25 3.62 -6.96
C VAL A 53 15.66 4.12 -6.70
N GLN A 54 15.92 4.51 -5.46
CA GLN A 54 17.15 5.20 -5.08
C GLN A 54 18.37 4.29 -5.04
N ARG A 55 19.56 4.87 -5.18
CA ARG A 55 20.83 4.11 -5.19
C ARG A 55 21.10 3.42 -3.86
N TRP A 56 20.68 4.02 -2.75
CA TRP A 56 20.89 3.46 -1.42
C TRP A 56 20.14 2.15 -1.18
N GLY A 57 19.05 1.88 -1.91
CA GLY A 57 18.34 0.61 -1.79
C GLY A 57 19.16 -0.60 -2.25
N LEU A 58 20.24 -0.38 -3.01
CA LEU A 58 21.18 -1.42 -3.40
C LEU A 58 22.12 -1.85 -2.25
N PHE A 59 22.19 -1.09 -1.15
CA PHE A 59 22.94 -1.51 0.03
C PHE A 59 22.27 -2.67 0.78
N PHE A 60 20.97 -2.85 0.58
CA PHE A 60 20.21 -3.92 1.22
C PHE A 60 20.28 -5.23 0.42
N PRO A 61 20.19 -6.39 1.09
CA PRO A 61 20.13 -7.68 0.40
C PRO A 61 18.97 -7.71 -0.60
N ARG A 62 19.29 -7.97 -1.87
CA ARG A 62 18.31 -8.01 -2.97
C ARG A 62 17.04 -8.82 -2.63
N ARG A 63 17.21 -9.96 -1.96
CA ARG A 63 16.09 -10.83 -1.56
C ARG A 63 15.15 -10.15 -0.57
N LEU A 64 15.68 -9.38 0.38
CA LEU A 64 14.89 -8.66 1.38
C LEU A 64 14.03 -7.56 0.74
N VAL A 65 14.65 -6.73 -0.12
CA VAL A 65 13.96 -5.65 -0.83
C VAL A 65 12.85 -6.20 -1.72
N LEU A 66 13.13 -7.28 -2.46
CA LEU A 66 12.13 -7.90 -3.32
C LEU A 66 11.03 -8.61 -2.54
N PHE A 67 11.35 -9.28 -1.44
CA PHE A 67 10.36 -9.90 -0.58
C PHE A 67 9.39 -8.84 -0.02
N GLY A 68 9.93 -7.72 0.48
CA GLY A 68 9.11 -6.58 0.91
C GLY A 68 8.23 -6.05 -0.22
N ALA A 69 8.80 -5.83 -1.42
CA ALA A 69 8.07 -5.25 -2.54
C ALA A 69 6.92 -6.15 -3.03
N TRP A 70 7.18 -7.45 -3.17
CA TRP A 70 6.15 -8.43 -3.53
C TRP A 70 5.14 -8.66 -2.41
N GLY A 71 5.58 -8.60 -1.15
CA GLY A 71 4.69 -8.64 0.02
C GLY A 71 3.71 -7.47 0.01
N CYS A 72 4.19 -6.24 -0.20
CA CYS A 72 3.33 -5.06 -0.35
C CYS A 72 2.39 -5.19 -1.56
N ALA A 73 2.91 -5.63 -2.71
CA ALA A 73 2.09 -5.84 -3.90
C ALA A 73 0.95 -6.84 -3.64
N LEU A 74 1.26 -8.00 -3.08
CA LEU A 74 0.29 -9.06 -2.80
C LEU A 74 -0.74 -8.61 -1.76
N LEU A 75 -0.28 -7.99 -0.67
CA LEU A 75 -1.15 -7.49 0.38
C LEU A 75 -2.12 -6.44 -0.18
N MET A 76 -1.62 -5.47 -0.94
CA MET A 76 -2.45 -4.37 -1.42
C MET A 76 -3.41 -4.80 -2.55
N VAL A 77 -2.93 -5.58 -3.52
CA VAL A 77 -3.80 -6.14 -4.57
C VAL A 77 -4.80 -7.12 -3.98
N GLY A 78 -4.36 -8.00 -3.09
CA GLY A 78 -5.22 -9.00 -2.45
C GLY A 78 -6.33 -8.36 -1.61
N HIS A 79 -6.01 -7.28 -0.89
CA HIS A 79 -7.01 -6.48 -0.17
C HIS A 79 -8.05 -5.86 -1.11
N ALA A 80 -7.60 -5.18 -2.18
CA ALA A 80 -8.48 -4.39 -3.03
C ALA A 80 -9.18 -5.18 -4.14
N ALA A 81 -8.71 -6.38 -4.49
CA ALA A 81 -9.22 -7.16 -5.62
C ALA A 81 -10.71 -7.49 -5.53
N PRO A 82 -11.27 -7.94 -4.37
CA PRO A 82 -12.71 -8.15 -4.24
C PRO A 82 -13.50 -6.86 -4.51
N SER A 83 -13.03 -5.74 -3.95
CA SER A 83 -13.68 -4.43 -4.06
C SER A 83 -13.64 -3.86 -5.49
N MET A 84 -12.73 -4.33 -6.35
CA MET A 84 -12.76 -3.99 -7.77
C MET A 84 -13.93 -4.65 -8.51
N VAL A 85 -14.39 -5.83 -8.08
CA VAL A 85 -15.61 -6.44 -8.61
C VAL A 85 -16.82 -5.57 -8.27
N ASP A 86 -16.89 -5.11 -7.02
CA ASP A 86 -17.93 -4.18 -6.56
C ASP A 86 -17.94 -2.87 -7.36
N LEU A 87 -16.76 -2.33 -7.66
CA LEU A 87 -16.61 -1.14 -8.49
C LEU A 87 -17.13 -1.39 -9.92
N VAL A 88 -16.80 -2.52 -10.53
CA VAL A 88 -17.29 -2.88 -11.88
C VAL A 88 -18.81 -3.04 -11.89
N VAL A 89 -19.39 -3.72 -10.90
CA VAL A 89 -20.85 -3.88 -10.77
C VAL A 89 -21.54 -2.52 -10.59
N PHE A 90 -20.93 -1.61 -9.83
CA PHE A 90 -21.41 -0.24 -9.69
C PHE A 90 -21.34 0.53 -11.01
N LEU A 91 -20.19 0.53 -11.69
CA LEU A 91 -19.97 1.27 -12.94
C LEU A 91 -20.82 0.76 -14.11
N THR A 92 -21.17 -0.54 -14.11
CA THR A 92 -22.04 -1.15 -15.13
C THR A 92 -23.54 -1.00 -14.82
N GLY A 93 -23.90 -0.35 -13.70
CA GLY A 93 -25.30 -0.15 -13.29
C GLY A 93 -26.01 -1.43 -12.85
N GLN A 94 -25.28 -2.53 -12.65
CA GLN A 94 -25.83 -3.83 -12.26
C GLN A 94 -26.07 -3.93 -10.75
N ARG A 95 -25.71 -2.90 -9.98
CA ARG A 95 -25.87 -2.87 -8.53
C ARG A 95 -27.32 -2.58 -8.14
N GLY A 96 -27.93 -3.47 -7.36
CA GLY A 96 -29.31 -3.32 -6.88
C GLY A 96 -29.50 -2.31 -5.73
N LYS A 97 -28.42 -1.85 -5.09
CA LYS A 97 -28.46 -0.85 -3.99
C LYS A 97 -27.48 0.30 -4.28
N PRO A 98 -27.87 1.57 -4.03
CA PRO A 98 -26.99 2.71 -4.22
C PRO A 98 -25.83 2.68 -3.20
N LEU A 99 -24.65 3.15 -3.62
CA LEU A 99 -23.52 3.40 -2.71
C LEU A 99 -23.82 4.66 -1.89
N THR A 100 -23.73 4.55 -0.56
CA THR A 100 -23.97 5.68 0.35
C THR A 100 -22.83 5.82 1.34
N GLY A 101 -22.60 7.04 1.85
CA GLY A 101 -21.64 7.32 2.91
C GLY A 101 -20.27 6.66 2.73
N GLU A 102 -19.91 5.84 3.71
CA GLU A 102 -18.64 5.12 3.81
C GLU A 102 -18.43 4.10 2.68
N ASP A 103 -19.46 3.35 2.28
CA ASP A 103 -19.36 2.39 1.17
C ASP A 103 -18.96 3.08 -0.13
N ARG A 104 -19.50 4.28 -0.37
CA ARG A 104 -19.16 5.06 -1.55
C ARG A 104 -17.71 5.52 -1.53
N PHE A 105 -17.23 6.00 -0.38
CA PHE A 105 -15.83 6.40 -0.22
C PHE A 105 -14.89 5.20 -0.37
N SER A 106 -15.26 4.06 0.23
CA SER A 106 -14.48 2.82 0.18
C SER A 106 -14.29 2.34 -1.26
N VAL A 107 -15.39 2.12 -1.99
CA VAL A 107 -15.38 1.57 -3.36
C VAL A 107 -14.76 2.53 -4.39
N LEU A 108 -14.97 3.85 -4.23
CA LEU A 108 -14.53 4.82 -5.25
C LEU A 108 -13.16 5.45 -4.98
N VAL A 109 -12.68 5.45 -3.74
CA VAL A 109 -11.45 6.17 -3.37
C VAL A 109 -10.48 5.25 -2.65
N TYR A 110 -10.89 4.65 -1.54
CA TYR A 110 -10.00 3.88 -0.70
C TYR A 110 -9.47 2.64 -1.43
N GLU A 111 -10.36 1.78 -1.93
CA GLU A 111 -9.98 0.52 -2.56
C GLU A 111 -9.23 0.72 -3.90
N PRO A 112 -9.62 1.66 -4.78
CA PRO A 112 -8.82 1.99 -5.96
C PRO A 112 -7.42 2.51 -5.61
N TYR A 113 -7.27 3.27 -4.52
CA TYR A 113 -5.95 3.71 -4.04
C TYR A 113 -5.09 2.52 -3.61
N TRP A 114 -5.66 1.56 -2.89
CA TRP A 114 -4.98 0.33 -2.51
C TRP A 114 -4.57 -0.50 -3.74
N MET A 115 -5.47 -0.66 -4.70
CA MET A 115 -5.17 -1.35 -5.96
C MET A 115 -4.02 -0.68 -6.72
N LEU A 116 -4.08 0.64 -6.88
CA LEU A 116 -3.03 1.42 -7.55
C LEU A 116 -1.67 1.24 -6.85
N GLY A 117 -1.64 1.32 -5.52
CA GLY A 117 -0.42 1.09 -4.75
C GLY A 117 0.17 -0.30 -5.00
N GLY A 118 -0.67 -1.34 -4.99
CA GLY A 118 -0.23 -2.72 -5.28
C GLY A 118 0.33 -2.90 -6.69
N LEU A 119 -0.30 -2.28 -7.69
CA LEU A 119 0.20 -2.27 -9.07
C LEU A 119 1.54 -1.54 -9.19
N LEU A 120 1.70 -0.40 -8.52
CA LEU A 120 2.95 0.35 -8.51
C LEU A 120 4.09 -0.46 -7.87
N PHE A 121 3.82 -1.11 -6.73
CA PHE A 121 4.80 -2.02 -6.10
C PHE A 121 5.18 -3.18 -7.02
N THR A 122 4.22 -3.74 -7.76
CA THR A 122 4.46 -4.80 -8.76
C THR A 122 5.42 -4.32 -9.85
N VAL A 123 5.13 -3.16 -10.46
CA VAL A 123 5.97 -2.58 -11.51
C VAL A 123 7.37 -2.24 -10.99
N MET A 124 7.47 -1.65 -9.80
CA MET A 124 8.75 -1.30 -9.19
C MET A 124 9.56 -2.54 -8.80
N ALA A 125 8.93 -3.60 -8.30
CA ALA A 125 9.60 -4.87 -8.04
C ALA A 125 10.18 -5.47 -9.32
N LEU A 126 9.41 -5.50 -10.42
CA LEU A 126 9.87 -5.98 -11.73
C LEU A 126 11.03 -5.14 -12.26
N ALA A 127 10.94 -3.81 -12.17
CA ALA A 127 12.00 -2.90 -12.59
C ALA A 127 13.29 -3.11 -11.77
N PHE A 128 13.18 -3.22 -10.43
CA PHE A 128 14.30 -3.48 -9.55
C PHE A 128 14.94 -4.86 -9.80
N GLN A 129 14.12 -5.88 -10.07
CA GLN A 129 14.61 -7.20 -10.48
C GLN A 129 15.44 -7.10 -11.75
N ARG A 130 14.96 -6.41 -12.78
CA ARG A 130 15.68 -6.23 -14.05
C ARG A 130 17.01 -5.49 -13.85
N ARG A 131 16.99 -4.39 -13.09
CA ARG A 131 18.19 -3.58 -12.79
C ARG A 131 19.26 -4.38 -12.02
N THR A 132 18.87 -5.25 -11.11
CA THR A 132 19.79 -6.02 -10.25
C THR A 132 20.19 -7.38 -10.82
N ARG A 133 19.65 -7.78 -11.99
CA ARG A 133 19.96 -9.07 -12.64
C ARG A 133 21.13 -8.97 -13.65
N GLN A 134 21.78 -7.82 -13.78
CA GLN A 134 22.98 -7.73 -14.64
C GLN A 134 24.09 -8.66 -14.14
N PRO A 135 24.75 -9.41 -15.05
CA PRO A 135 25.05 -10.82 -14.81
C PRO A 135 26.49 -11.09 -14.41
N ALA A 136 26.69 -12.17 -13.66
CA ALA A 136 27.97 -12.84 -13.42
C ALA A 136 28.68 -13.35 -14.70
N ALA A 137 28.05 -13.22 -15.88
CA ALA A 137 28.57 -13.65 -17.18
C ALA A 137 29.78 -12.83 -17.69
N ALA A 138 30.21 -11.77 -16.99
CA ALA A 138 31.45 -11.06 -17.30
C ALA A 138 32.70 -11.67 -16.63
N ARG A 139 32.57 -12.77 -15.88
CA ARG A 139 33.69 -13.37 -15.11
C ARG A 139 34.24 -14.69 -15.68
N GLU A 140 33.58 -15.30 -16.68
CA GLU A 140 34.00 -16.61 -17.24
C GLU A 140 34.64 -16.49 -18.64
N GLY A 141 34.90 -15.28 -19.15
CA GLY A 141 35.46 -15.04 -20.48
C GLY A 141 36.92 -14.57 -20.51
N SER A 142 37.67 -14.73 -19.42
CA SER A 142 39.06 -14.25 -19.30
C SER A 142 39.99 -15.30 -18.67
N GLU A 143 39.84 -16.57 -19.06
CA GLU A 143 40.82 -17.63 -18.78
C GLU A 143 41.31 -18.27 -20.09
#